data_AF-A0AAU0L0W3-F1
#
_entry.id   AF-A0AAU0L0W3-F1
#
_cell.length_a   1.000
_cell.length_b   1.000
_cell.length_c   1.000
_cell.angle_alpha   90.00
_cell.angle_beta   90.00
_cell.angle_gamma   90.00
#
_symmetry.space_group_name_H-M   'P 1'
#
loop_
_entity.id
_entity.type
_entity.pdbx_description
1 polymer ?
#
loop_
_entity_poly.entity_id
_entity_poly.type
_entity_poly.pdbx_seq_one_letter_code
_entity_poly.pdbx_strand_id
1 'polypeptide(L)'
;MSKMILKKNTLIILFLLIPILSYLGGEKNYQIWLDSLTYETYYDYGRYYDFSYIFHNIQDPLFTFFNRISYLWGFNFEEFCFLCAFITITLKLISFQRATHNFFALILLYISYLFILHDYIQIRVALALSFVVLAIYVLRNKYIKALVLLFSLMLHFSVVLVLISYYSKNFALKINGVWGWF
;
A
#
# COMPACT_ATOMS: atom_id res chain seq x y z
N MET A 1 -9.55 -3.36 -25.77
CA MET A 1 -8.62 -2.39 -25.14
C MET A 1 -7.24 -3.03 -25.03
N SER A 2 -6.22 -2.41 -25.66
CA SER A 2 -4.94 -3.04 -26.00
C SER A 2 -4.14 -3.55 -24.79
N LYS A 3 -3.36 -4.62 -25.00
CA LYS A 3 -2.25 -4.96 -24.11
C LYS A 3 -1.33 -3.74 -24.07
N MET A 4 -1.34 -2.99 -22.97
CA MET A 4 -0.41 -1.89 -22.79
C MET A 4 0.98 -2.49 -22.62
N ILE A 5 1.75 -2.49 -23.71
CA ILE A 5 3.16 -2.85 -23.71
C ILE A 5 3.89 -1.71 -23.02
N LEU A 6 4.45 -1.99 -21.85
CA LEU A 6 5.31 -1.08 -21.13
C LEU A 6 6.47 -0.64 -22.03
N LYS A 7 6.64 0.68 -22.22
CA LYS A 7 7.82 1.19 -22.92
C LYS A 7 9.06 0.78 -22.13
N LYS A 8 10.11 0.32 -22.83
CA LYS A 8 11.37 -0.13 -22.22
C LYS A 8 11.92 0.87 -21.19
N ASN A 9 11.84 2.17 -21.49
CA ASN A 9 12.30 3.23 -20.59
C ASN A 9 11.51 3.28 -19.27
N THR A 10 10.20 3.01 -19.30
CA THR A 10 9.37 2.95 -18.11
C THR A 10 9.76 1.77 -17.22
N LEU A 11 10.06 0.61 -17.79
CA LEU A 11 10.52 -0.56 -17.03
C LEU A 11 11.85 -0.30 -16.34
N ILE A 12 12.81 0.32 -17.04
CA ILE A 12 14.11 0.67 -16.47
C ILE A 12 13.92 1.61 -15.28
N ILE A 13 13.07 2.63 -15.42
CA ILE A 13 12.82 3.60 -14.36
C ILE A 13 12.16 2.94 -13.15
N LEU A 14 11.19 2.06 -13.36
CA LEU A 14 10.59 1.26 -12.28
C LEU A 14 11.64 0.40 -11.57
N PHE A 15 12.49 -0.29 -12.33
CA PHE A 15 13.52 -1.17 -11.80
C PHE A 15 14.55 -0.41 -10.95
N LEU A 16 14.87 0.83 -11.30
CA LEU A 16 15.80 1.67 -10.53
C LEU A 16 15.11 2.33 -9.32
N LEU A 17 13.90 2.87 -9.50
CA LEU A 17 13.22 3.63 -8.46
C LEU A 17 12.71 2.74 -7.32
N ILE A 18 12.21 1.54 -7.63
CA ILE A 18 11.62 0.66 -6.59
C ILE A 18 12.65 0.37 -5.48
N PRO A 19 13.85 -0.19 -5.76
CA PRO A 19 14.82 -0.48 -4.70
C PRO A 19 15.22 0.75 -3.89
N ILE A 20 15.44 1.89 -4.56
CA ILE A 20 15.86 3.14 -3.90
C ILE A 20 14.77 3.64 -2.96
N LEU A 21 13.54 3.75 -3.44
CA LEU A 21 12.41 4.25 -2.65
C LEU A 21 12.03 3.25 -1.56
N SER A 22 12.20 1.96 -1.77
CA SER A 22 11.95 0.93 -0.75
C SER A 22 12.99 0.95 0.36
N TYR A 23 14.26 1.17 0.02
CA TYR A 23 15.31 1.37 1.02
C TYR A 23 15.00 2.60 1.88
N LEU A 24 14.72 3.74 1.24
CA LEU A 24 14.38 4.97 1.96
C LEU A 24 13.09 4.80 2.79
N GLY A 25 12.02 4.26 2.20
CA GLY A 25 10.72 4.09 2.87
C GLY A 25 10.73 3.04 3.99
N GLY A 26 11.63 2.05 3.87
CA GLY A 26 11.81 0.96 4.83
C GLY A 26 12.66 1.34 6.03
N GLU A 27 13.48 2.38 5.95
CA GLU A 27 14.28 2.88 7.06
C GLU A 27 13.36 3.45 8.16
N LYS A 28 13.17 2.69 9.25
CA LYS A 28 12.40 3.07 10.43
C LYS A 28 13.31 3.23 11.63
N ASN A 29 14.12 4.29 11.60
CA ASN A 29 14.94 4.66 12.73
C ASN A 29 14.13 5.45 13.77
N TYR A 30 14.07 4.95 15.00
CA TYR A 30 13.35 5.57 16.12
C TYR A 30 13.82 7.00 16.47
N GLN A 31 15.08 7.33 16.18
CA GLN A 31 15.63 8.67 16.42
C GLN A 31 15.06 9.71 15.44
N ILE A 32 14.54 9.25 14.30
CA ILE A 32 14.01 10.09 13.23
C ILE A 32 12.48 10.06 13.24
N TRP A 33 11.88 8.91 13.54
CA TRP A 33 10.44 8.68 13.38
C TRP A 33 9.78 8.21 14.67
N LEU A 34 8.87 9.02 15.21
CA LEU A 34 8.08 8.69 16.39
C LEU A 34 7.24 7.41 16.19
N ASP A 35 6.74 7.18 14.96
CA ASP A 35 5.95 6.00 14.61
C ASP A 35 6.77 4.70 14.60
N SER A 36 8.11 4.75 14.63
CA SER A 36 8.97 3.56 14.68
C SER A 36 8.63 2.66 15.86
N LEU A 37 8.43 3.25 17.04
CA LEU A 37 8.08 2.53 18.27
C LEU A 37 6.78 1.75 18.12
N THR A 38 5.83 2.32 17.38
CA THR A 38 4.58 1.61 17.09
C THR A 38 4.86 0.40 16.20
N TYR A 39 5.67 0.54 15.15
CA TYR A 39 5.98 -0.57 14.25
C TYR A 39 6.77 -1.68 14.94
N GLU A 40 7.73 -1.35 15.79
CA GLU A 40 8.43 -2.31 16.64
C GLU A 40 7.46 -3.05 17.56
N THR A 41 6.48 -2.34 18.13
CA THR A 41 5.43 -2.96 18.96
C THR A 41 4.60 -3.98 18.17
N TYR A 42 4.22 -3.65 16.92
CA TYR A 42 3.53 -4.58 16.03
C TYR A 42 4.39 -5.80 15.66
N TYR A 43 5.70 -5.58 15.49
CA TYR A 43 6.66 -6.64 15.23
C TYR A 43 6.77 -7.59 16.43
N ASP A 44 6.89 -7.04 17.64
CA ASP A 44 6.88 -7.80 18.89
C ASP A 44 5.57 -8.55 19.11
N TYR A 45 4.43 -7.95 18.79
CA TYR A 45 3.15 -8.68 18.82
C TYR A 45 3.15 -9.90 17.89
N GLY A 46 3.75 -9.78 16.71
CA GLY A 46 3.93 -10.91 15.80
C GLY A 46 4.82 -12.02 16.39
N ARG A 47 5.81 -11.64 17.19
CA ARG A 47 6.72 -12.56 17.89
C ARG A 47 6.04 -13.28 19.06
N TYR A 48 5.32 -12.56 19.90
CA TYR A 48 4.82 -13.08 21.18
C TYR A 48 3.42 -13.69 21.10
N TYR A 49 2.55 -13.22 20.20
CA TYR A 49 1.16 -13.68 20.13
C TYR A 49 0.92 -14.65 18.98
N ASP A 50 0.01 -15.61 19.20
CA ASP A 50 -0.45 -16.52 18.16
C ASP A 50 -1.44 -15.85 17.18
N PHE A 51 -1.77 -16.56 16.09
CA PHE A 51 -2.68 -16.04 15.07
C PHE A 51 -4.08 -15.75 15.63
N SER A 52 -4.60 -16.58 16.53
CA SER A 52 -5.94 -16.39 17.08
C SER A 52 -6.00 -15.09 17.88
N TYR A 53 -5.01 -14.87 18.76
CA TYR A 53 -4.93 -13.65 19.54
C TYR A 53 -4.81 -12.41 18.65
N ILE A 54 -3.97 -12.47 17.61
CA ILE A 54 -3.77 -11.37 16.64
C ILE A 54 -5.10 -10.94 16.01
N PHE A 55 -5.91 -11.88 15.52
CA PHE A 55 -7.16 -11.53 14.83
C PHE A 55 -8.27 -11.00 15.75
N HIS A 56 -8.24 -11.35 17.05
CA HIS A 56 -9.30 -10.95 17.98
C HIS A 56 -8.96 -9.70 18.80
N ASN A 57 -7.68 -9.40 19.03
CA ASN A 57 -7.28 -8.40 20.02
C ASN A 57 -6.40 -7.26 19.47
N ILE A 58 -5.86 -7.38 18.26
CA ILE A 58 -4.95 -6.37 17.69
C ILE A 58 -5.67 -5.53 16.64
N GLN A 59 -5.45 -4.20 16.69
CA GLN A 59 -6.13 -3.22 15.85
C GLN A 59 -5.92 -3.43 14.34
N ASP A 60 -4.69 -3.71 13.92
CA ASP A 60 -4.32 -3.99 12.51
C ASP A 60 -3.92 -5.47 12.36
N PRO A 61 -4.91 -6.39 12.31
CA PRO A 61 -4.66 -7.81 12.45
C PRO A 61 -3.87 -8.38 11.27
N LEU A 62 -4.11 -7.94 10.03
CA LEU A 62 -3.32 -8.46 8.90
C LEU A 62 -1.89 -7.92 8.88
N PHE A 63 -1.66 -6.69 9.31
CA PHE A 63 -0.30 -6.17 9.41
C PHE A 63 0.49 -7.01 10.42
N THR A 64 -0.08 -7.26 11.60
CA THR A 64 0.53 -8.10 12.65
C THR A 64 0.67 -9.56 12.24
N PHE A 65 -0.30 -10.10 11.49
CA PHE A 65 -0.23 -11.43 10.91
C PHE A 65 1.01 -11.57 10.03
N PHE A 66 1.29 -10.60 9.15
CA PHE A 66 2.49 -10.64 8.32
C PHE A 66 3.79 -10.41 9.10
N ASN A 67 3.75 -9.64 10.20
CA ASN A 67 4.89 -9.58 11.13
C ASN A 67 5.22 -10.97 11.69
N ARG A 68 4.21 -11.70 12.17
CA ARG A 68 4.38 -13.08 12.69
C ARG A 68 4.96 -14.02 11.62
N ILE A 69 4.42 -13.99 10.40
CA ILE A 69 4.95 -14.80 9.30
C ILE A 69 6.41 -14.46 9.02
N SER A 70 6.76 -13.17 9.01
CA SER A 70 8.14 -12.71 8.75
C SER A 70 9.09 -13.15 9.86
N TYR A 71 8.68 -13.04 11.12
CA TYR A 71 9.45 -13.57 12.26
C TYR A 71 9.65 -15.09 12.15
N LEU A 72 8.62 -15.85 11.79
CA LEU A 72 8.73 -17.30 11.58
C LEU A 72 9.67 -17.67 10.42
N TRP A 73 9.85 -16.77 9.46
CA TRP A 73 10.84 -16.90 8.38
C TRP A 73 12.23 -16.38 8.75
N GLY A 74 12.43 -15.89 9.98
CA GLY A 74 13.71 -15.43 10.49
C GLY A 74 14.08 -14.02 10.04
N PHE A 75 13.13 -13.24 9.51
CA PHE A 75 13.40 -11.83 9.23
C PHE A 75 13.54 -11.06 10.54
N ASN A 76 14.27 -9.94 10.52
CA ASN A 76 14.26 -8.94 11.57
C ASN A 76 13.25 -7.81 11.26
N PHE A 77 13.16 -6.83 12.16
CA PHE A 77 12.23 -5.70 12.03
C PHE A 77 12.53 -4.86 10.78
N GLU A 78 13.80 -4.55 10.54
CA GLU A 78 14.25 -3.73 9.43
C GLU A 78 13.97 -4.41 8.08
N GLU A 79 14.21 -5.71 7.97
CA GLU A 79 13.91 -6.54 6.80
C GLU A 79 12.40 -6.59 6.53
N PHE A 80 11.58 -6.71 7.57
CA PHE A 80 10.13 -6.64 7.44
C PHE A 80 9.66 -5.26 6.94
N CYS A 81 10.18 -4.18 7.52
CA CYS A 81 9.88 -2.82 7.07
C CYS A 81 10.30 -2.59 5.61
N PHE A 82 11.49 -3.06 5.23
CA PHE A 82 11.94 -3.02 3.84
C PHE A 82 11.00 -3.78 2.91
N LEU A 83 10.57 -5.00 3.28
CA LEU A 83 9.63 -5.79 2.49
C LEU A 83 8.28 -5.07 2.34
N CYS A 84 7.74 -4.50 3.41
CA CYS A 84 6.51 -3.70 3.35
C CYS A 84 6.66 -2.49 2.42
N ALA A 85 7.78 -1.77 2.50
CA ALA A 85 8.06 -0.65 1.61
C ALA A 85 8.18 -1.14 0.16
N PHE A 86 8.89 -2.24 -0.09
CA PHE A 86 9.02 -2.85 -1.42
C PHE A 86 7.68 -3.17 -2.06
N ILE A 87 6.79 -3.85 -1.32
CA ILE A 87 5.44 -4.16 -1.80
C ILE A 87 4.67 -2.87 -2.06
N THR A 88 4.69 -1.93 -1.12
CA THR A 88 3.97 -0.65 -1.21
C THR A 88 4.34 0.14 -2.47
N ILE A 89 5.64 0.39 -2.68
CA ILE A 89 6.14 1.16 -3.82
C ILE A 89 5.81 0.44 -5.12
N THR A 90 6.04 -0.87 -5.18
CA THR A 90 5.75 -1.67 -6.37
C THR A 90 4.29 -1.58 -6.78
N LEU A 91 3.37 -1.82 -5.84
CA LEU A 91 1.93 -1.78 -6.12
C LEU A 91 1.45 -0.38 -6.51
N LYS A 92 1.95 0.67 -5.86
CA LYS A 92 1.61 2.06 -6.21
C LYS A 92 2.07 2.41 -7.61
N LEU A 93 3.33 2.14 -7.96
CA LEU A 93 3.87 2.51 -9.26
C LEU A 93 3.18 1.75 -10.41
N ILE A 94 2.86 0.47 -10.23
CA ILE A 94 2.04 -0.31 -11.18
C ILE A 94 0.66 0.34 -11.35
N SER A 95 0.04 0.77 -10.25
CA SER A 95 -1.30 1.39 -10.27
C SER A 95 -1.29 2.77 -10.93
N PHE A 96 -0.29 3.60 -10.63
CA PHE A 96 -0.09 4.92 -11.21
C PHE A 96 0.09 4.87 -12.72
N GLN A 97 0.79 3.86 -13.22
CA GLN A 97 0.94 3.66 -14.65
C GLN A 97 -0.39 3.37 -15.35
N ARG A 98 -1.35 2.77 -14.65
CA ARG A 98 -2.70 2.51 -15.18
C ARG A 98 -3.63 3.70 -15.00
N ALA A 99 -3.38 4.55 -13.99
CA ALA A 99 -4.23 5.67 -13.65
C ALA A 99 -4.06 6.90 -14.55
N THR A 100 -2.90 7.08 -15.21
CA THR A 100 -2.64 8.28 -16.02
C THR A 100 -1.82 8.00 -17.27
N HIS A 101 -2.06 8.79 -18.32
CA HIS A 101 -1.21 8.83 -19.52
C HIS A 101 0.12 9.55 -19.26
N ASN A 102 0.16 10.46 -18.29
CA ASN A 102 1.36 11.24 -17.96
C ASN A 102 2.04 10.67 -16.70
N PHE A 103 2.54 9.44 -16.83
CA PHE A 103 3.13 8.67 -15.74
C PHE A 103 4.33 9.39 -15.10
N PHE A 104 5.15 10.09 -15.89
CA PHE A 104 6.32 10.80 -15.40
C PHE A 104 5.98 11.96 -14.48
N ALA A 105 4.97 12.77 -14.85
CA ALA A 105 4.51 13.86 -13.99
C ALA A 105 3.99 13.32 -12.65
N LEU A 106 3.25 12.21 -12.68
CA LEU A 106 2.75 11.58 -11.45
C LEU A 106 3.87 11.00 -10.58
N ILE A 107 4.90 10.37 -11.16
CA ILE A 107 6.07 9.92 -10.40
C ILE A 107 6.78 11.12 -9.75
N LEU A 108 6.98 12.22 -10.49
CA LEU A 108 7.69 13.39 -9.97
C LEU A 108 6.94 13.97 -8.77
N LEU A 109 5.61 14.14 -8.87
CA LEU A 109 4.75 14.57 -7.76
C LEU A 109 4.79 13.58 -6.59
N TYR A 110 4.82 12.28 -6.90
CA TYR A 110 4.86 11.24 -5.89
C TYR A 110 6.15 11.30 -5.09
N ILE A 111 7.32 11.36 -5.74
CA ILE A 111 8.62 11.40 -5.06
C ILE A 111 8.80 12.71 -4.28
N SER A 112 8.35 13.84 -4.83
CA SER A 112 8.57 15.15 -4.21
C SER A 112 7.72 15.43 -2.97
N TYR A 113 6.57 14.78 -2.84
CA TYR A 113 5.62 15.08 -1.77
C TYR A 113 4.99 13.84 -1.15
N LEU A 114 4.27 13.04 -1.93
CA LEU A 114 3.45 11.94 -1.40
C LEU A 114 4.28 10.83 -0.74
N PHE A 115 5.45 10.52 -1.29
CA PHE A 115 6.36 9.52 -0.76
C PHE A 115 6.87 9.93 0.64
N ILE A 116 7.31 11.18 0.78
CA ILE A 116 7.83 11.71 2.06
C ILE A 116 6.71 11.71 3.11
N LEU A 117 5.51 12.16 2.75
CA LEU A 117 4.43 12.31 3.72
C LEU A 117 3.84 10.96 4.16
N HIS A 118 3.61 10.04 3.22
CA HIS A 118 2.86 8.81 3.50
C HIS A 118 3.75 7.59 3.68
N ASP A 119 4.70 7.38 2.77
CA ASP A 119 5.40 6.10 2.67
C ASP A 119 6.63 6.09 3.58
N TYR A 120 7.26 7.26 3.71
CA TYR A 120 8.40 7.46 4.58
C TYR A 120 8.00 7.60 6.06
N ILE A 121 6.82 8.14 6.37
CA ILE A 121 6.34 8.27 7.76
C ILE A 121 5.44 7.08 8.15
N GLN A 122 4.42 6.78 7.35
CA GLN A 122 3.29 5.93 7.75
C GLN A 122 3.18 4.61 6.96
N ILE A 123 4.09 3.67 7.19
CA ILE A 123 4.21 2.45 6.37
C ILE A 123 2.95 1.58 6.35
N ARG A 124 2.19 1.51 7.45
CA ARG A 124 0.93 0.72 7.54
C ARG A 124 -0.16 1.29 6.63
N VAL A 125 -0.42 2.59 6.76
CA VAL A 125 -1.40 3.32 5.93
C VAL A 125 -0.97 3.26 4.46
N ALA A 126 0.31 3.50 4.19
CA ALA A 126 0.88 3.48 2.85
C ALA A 126 0.69 2.12 2.17
N LEU A 127 0.97 1.02 2.89
CA LEU A 127 0.76 -0.35 2.42
C LEU A 127 -0.71 -0.60 2.11
N ALA A 128 -1.61 -0.28 3.04
CA ALA A 128 -3.06 -0.42 2.81
C ALA A 128 -3.51 0.38 1.57
N LEU A 129 -3.14 1.66 1.48
CA LEU A 129 -3.46 2.50 0.32
C LEU A 129 -2.93 1.94 -1.00
N SER A 130 -1.77 1.27 -1.00
CA SER A 130 -1.22 0.63 -2.19
C SER A 130 -2.16 -0.46 -2.74
N PHE A 131 -2.80 -1.24 -1.86
CA PHE A 131 -3.82 -2.22 -2.25
C PHE A 131 -5.12 -1.55 -2.70
N VAL A 132 -5.52 -0.44 -2.09
CA VAL A 132 -6.69 0.34 -2.54
C VAL A 132 -6.50 0.83 -3.97
N VAL A 133 -5.37 1.48 -4.28
CA VAL A 133 -5.12 1.99 -5.63
C VAL A 133 -4.94 0.87 -6.66
N LEU A 134 -4.34 -0.26 -6.26
CA LEU A 134 -4.28 -1.47 -7.09
C LEU A 134 -5.67 -1.97 -7.43
N ALA A 135 -6.53 -2.09 -6.43
CA ALA A 135 -7.90 -2.53 -6.61
C ALA A 135 -8.65 -1.60 -7.57
N ILE A 136 -8.58 -0.29 -7.36
CA ILE A 136 -9.30 0.70 -8.17
C ILE A 136 -8.83 0.69 -9.63
N TYR A 137 -7.52 0.78 -9.88
CA TYR A 137 -6.99 1.08 -11.21
C TYR A 137 -6.52 -0.13 -12.02
N VAL A 138 -6.26 -1.27 -11.38
CA VAL A 138 -5.68 -2.45 -12.05
C VAL A 138 -6.66 -3.61 -12.12
N LEU A 139 -7.39 -3.88 -11.03
CA LEU A 139 -8.24 -5.07 -10.94
C LEU A 139 -9.59 -4.86 -11.65
N ARG A 140 -9.91 -5.80 -12.55
CA ARG A 140 -11.15 -5.78 -13.34
C ARG A 140 -12.27 -6.63 -12.74
N ASN A 141 -11.92 -7.77 -12.14
CA ASN A 141 -12.92 -8.67 -11.56
C ASN A 141 -13.46 -8.07 -10.26
N LYS A 142 -14.78 -7.87 -10.19
CA LYS A 142 -15.46 -7.24 -9.05
C LYS A 142 -15.28 -7.99 -7.73
N TYR A 143 -15.20 -9.31 -7.76
CA TYR A 143 -15.01 -10.14 -6.56
C TYR A 143 -13.57 -10.03 -6.05
N ILE A 144 -12.58 -10.12 -6.94
CA ILE A 144 -11.16 -9.94 -6.57
C ILE A 144 -10.93 -8.52 -6.05
N LYS A 145 -11.52 -7.50 -6.70
CA LYS A 145 -11.50 -6.11 -6.23
C LYS A 145 -12.04 -6.01 -4.80
N ALA A 146 -13.22 -6.57 -4.53
CA ALA A 146 -13.81 -6.54 -3.19
C ALA A 146 -12.93 -7.24 -2.14
N LEU A 147 -12.35 -8.40 -2.47
CA LEU A 147 -11.44 -9.12 -1.57
C LEU A 147 -10.18 -8.31 -1.25
N VAL A 148 -9.58 -7.65 -2.25
CA VAL A 148 -8.39 -6.81 -2.05
C VAL A 148 -8.72 -5.55 -1.23
N LEU A 149 -9.90 -4.97 -1.41
CA LEU A 149 -10.35 -3.85 -0.57
C LEU A 149 -10.60 -4.28 0.88
N LEU A 150 -11.20 -5.45 1.10
CA LEU A 150 -11.37 -6.02 2.45
C LEU A 150 -10.00 -6.30 3.10
N PHE A 151 -9.09 -6.90 2.35
CA PHE A 151 -7.71 -7.13 2.79
C PHE A 151 -7.02 -5.82 3.19
N SER A 152 -7.18 -4.76 2.39
CA SER A 152 -6.66 -3.44 2.73
C SER A 152 -7.24 -2.86 4.01
N LEU A 153 -8.53 -3.05 4.28
CA LEU A 153 -9.17 -2.58 5.52
C LEU A 153 -8.59 -3.28 6.76
N MET A 154 -8.29 -4.56 6.64
CA MET A 154 -7.71 -5.35 7.73
C MET A 154 -6.19 -5.08 7.91
N LEU A 155 -5.52 -4.52 6.90
CA LEU A 155 -4.16 -4.00 7.06
C LEU A 155 -4.14 -2.71 7.86
N HIS A 156 -5.09 -1.81 7.60
CA HIS A 156 -5.22 -0.58 8.37
C HIS A 156 -6.60 0.04 8.18
N PHE A 157 -7.35 0.20 9.28
CA PHE A 157 -8.77 0.57 9.21
C PHE A 157 -9.06 1.94 8.58
N SER A 158 -8.17 2.92 8.74
CA SER A 158 -8.43 4.31 8.30
C SER A 158 -8.66 4.47 6.80
N VAL A 159 -8.24 3.48 5.98
CA VAL A 159 -8.53 3.47 4.54
C VAL A 159 -10.03 3.40 4.24
N VAL A 160 -10.88 3.04 5.20
CA VAL A 160 -12.34 3.11 5.09
C VAL A 160 -12.82 4.48 4.63
N LEU A 161 -12.16 5.56 5.05
CA LEU A 161 -12.51 6.93 4.65
C LEU A 161 -12.32 7.12 3.14
N VAL A 162 -11.22 6.60 2.59
CA VAL A 162 -10.94 6.65 1.15
C VAL A 162 -11.98 5.84 0.37
N LEU A 163 -12.39 4.69 0.88
CA LEU A 163 -13.43 3.87 0.25
C LEU A 163 -14.79 4.56 0.26
N ILE A 164 -15.18 5.15 1.40
CA ILE A 164 -16.42 5.94 1.49
C ILE A 164 -16.40 7.07 0.47
N SER A 165 -15.32 7.84 0.39
CA SER A 165 -15.20 8.92 -0.60
C SER A 165 -15.31 8.41 -2.05
N TYR A 166 -14.65 7.29 -2.36
CA TYR A 166 -14.70 6.67 -3.69
C TYR A 166 -16.11 6.22 -4.08
N TYR A 167 -16.79 5.48 -3.19
CA TYR A 167 -18.13 4.96 -3.46
C TYR A 167 -19.19 6.06 -3.47
N SER A 168 -19.09 7.06 -2.59
CA SER A 168 -20.00 8.22 -2.58
C SER A 168 -19.93 9.00 -3.89
N LYS A 169 -18.73 9.26 -4.42
CA LYS A 169 -18.56 9.90 -5.72
C LYS A 169 -19.20 9.08 -6.85
N ASN A 170 -18.94 7.78 -6.89
CA ASN A 170 -19.47 6.91 -7.93
C ASN A 170 -21.00 6.80 -7.88
N PHE A 171 -21.57 6.79 -6.66
CA PHE A 171 -23.00 6.83 -6.45
C PHE A 171 -23.63 8.14 -6.94
N ALA A 172 -23.03 9.29 -6.60
CA ALA A 172 -23.48 10.61 -7.06
C ALA A 172 -23.44 10.75 -8.59
N LEU A 173 -22.37 10.28 -9.23
CA LEU A 173 -22.26 10.28 -10.70
C LEU A 173 -23.33 9.41 -11.35
N LYS A 174 -23.64 8.25 -10.75
CA LYS A 174 -24.69 7.35 -11.23
C LYS A 174 -26.08 7.99 -11.14
N ILE A 175 -26.39 8.72 -10.06
CA ILE A 175 -27.66 9.45 -9.91
C ILE A 175 -27.80 10.54 -10.99
N ASN A 176 -26.71 11.25 -11.28
CA ASN A 176 -26.72 12.36 -12.24
C ASN A 176 -26.70 11.92 -13.72
N GLY A 177 -26.82 10.63 -14.01
CA GLY A 177 -26.79 10.11 -15.39
C GLY A 177 -25.45 10.28 -16.10
N VAL A 178 -24.41 10.73 -15.39
CA VAL A 178 -23.05 10.88 -15.93
C VAL A 178 -22.38 9.52 -15.82
N TRP A 179 -22.55 8.69 -16.85
CA TRP A 179 -21.83 7.42 -17.00
C TRP A 179 -20.35 7.70 -17.31
N GLY A 180 -19.58 8.02 -16.27
CA GLY A 180 -18.14 8.13 -16.36
C GLY A 180 -17.50 6.74 -16.29
N TRP A 181 -17.03 6.23 -17.41
CA TRP A 181 -16.14 5.07 -17.47
C TRP A 181 -14.82 5.41 -16.77
N PHE A 182 -14.59 4.82 -15.59
CA PHE A 182 -13.26 4.62 -15.01
C PHE A 182 -13.17 3.20 -14.45
#